data_AF-A0A353EEG6-F1
#
_entry.id   AF-A0A353EEG6-F1
#
_cell.length_a   1.000
_cell.length_b   1.000
_cell.length_c   1.000
_cell.angle_alpha   90.00
_cell.angle_beta   90.00
_cell.angle_gamma   90.00
#
_symmetry.space_group_name_H-M   'P 1'
#
loop_
_entity.id
_entity.type
_entity.pdbx_description
1 polymer ?
#
loop_
_entity_poly.entity_id
_entity_poly.type
_entity_poly.pdbx_seq_one_letter_code
_entity_poly.pdbx_strand_id
1 'polypeptide(L)' 'QCIVVAIDPKEVAPGKWEIFTHGGRKATGIDAIEYAKKVAALGAGEILLTSMDRDGTK' A
#
# COMPACT_ATOMS: atom_id res chain seq x y z
N GLN A 1 5.57 -9.09 18.94
CA GLN A 1 5.07 -8.57 17.66
C GLN A 1 6.29 -8.40 16.74
N CYS A 2 6.31 -9.02 15.55
CA CYS A 2 7.54 -9.12 14.73
C CYS A 2 7.32 -8.97 13.22
N ILE A 3 6.11 -8.60 12.76
CA ILE A 3 5.77 -8.51 11.33
C ILE A 3 5.35 -7.08 11.00
N VAL A 4 6.03 -6.49 10.03
CA VAL A 4 5.72 -5.19 9.43
C VAL A 4 5.39 -5.41 7.96
N VAL A 5 4.29 -4.82 7.50
CA VAL A 5 3.88 -4.89 6.09
C VAL A 5 4.08 -3.53 5.44
N ALA A 6 4.95 -3.47 4.43
CA ALA A 6 5.09 -2.29 3.58
C ALA A 6 4.00 -2.28 2.51
N ILE A 7 3.30 -1.17 2.37
CA ILE A 7 2.26 -0.96 1.35
C ILE A 7 2.59 0.34 0.62
N ASP A 8 2.76 0.23 -0.70
CA ASP A 8 3.07 1.34 -1.60
C ASP A 8 1.85 1.63 -2.50
N PRO A 9 0.84 2.38 -2.02
CA PRO A 9 -0.32 2.68 -2.81
C PRO A 9 -0.16 3.95 -3.65
N LYS A 10 -0.95 4.01 -4.72
CA LYS A 10 -1.14 5.21 -5.55
C LYS A 10 -2.63 5.50 -5.71
N GLU A 11 -3.02 6.77 -5.70
CA GLU A 11 -4.39 7.17 -6.00
C GLU A 11 -4.65 7.01 -7.52
N VAL A 12 -5.57 6.13 -7.89
CA VAL A 12 -5.94 5.85 -9.30
C VAL A 12 -7.23 6.56 -9.72
N ALA A 13 -8.03 6.99 -8.75
CA ALA A 13 -9.19 7.88 -8.90
C ALA A 13 -9.50 8.50 -7.52
N PRO A 14 -10.29 9.58 -7.41
CA PRO A 14 -10.60 10.20 -6.13
C PRO A 14 -11.09 9.19 -5.08
N GLY A 15 -10.31 9.02 -4.01
CA GLY A 15 -10.57 8.09 -2.91
C GLY A 15 -10.33 6.61 -3.23
N LYS A 16 -9.80 6.27 -4.41
CA LYS A 16 -9.45 4.90 -4.80
C LYS A 16 -7.94 4.72 -4.82
N TRP A 17 -7.45 3.82 -3.98
CA TRP A 17 -6.04 3.56 -3.79
C TRP A 17 -5.70 2.14 -4.21
N GLU A 18 -4.76 2.00 -5.14
CA GLU A 18 -4.32 0.70 -5.62
C GLU A 18 -2.87 0.44 -5.21
N ILE A 19 -2.55 -0.79 -4.84
CA ILE A 19 -1.18 -1.23 -4.52
C ILE A 19 -0.38 -1.40 -5.81
N PHE A 20 0.85 -0.89 -5.80
CA PHE A 20 1.82 -1.15 -6.85
C PHE A 20 3.02 -1.91 -6.30
N THR A 21 3.72 -2.59 -7.20
CA THR A 21 4.97 -3.31 -6.90
C THR A 21 6.05 -2.93 -7.90
N HIS A 22 7.27 -3.44 -7.69
CA HIS A 22 8.42 -3.20 -8.58
C HIS A 22 8.72 -1.69 -8.72
N GLY A 23 8.77 -0.98 -7.59
CA GLY A 23 9.02 0.46 -7.54
C GLY A 23 7.94 1.27 -8.24
N GLY A 24 6.68 0.90 -8.03
CA GLY A 24 5.53 1.62 -8.58
C GLY A 24 5.20 1.35 -10.05
N ARG A 25 5.92 0.44 -10.71
CA ARG A 25 5.75 0.19 -12.15
C ARG A 25 4.66 -0.82 -12.49
N LYS A 26 4.30 -1.68 -11.53
CA LYS A 26 3.35 -2.77 -11.74
C LYS A 26 2.13 -2.61 -10.83
N ALA A 27 1.02 -2.20 -11.44
CA ALA A 27 -0.32 -2.24 -10.87
C ALA A 27 -0.70 -3.68 -10.49
N THR A 28 -1.37 -3.85 -9.35
CA THR A 28 -1.75 -5.18 -8.83
C THR A 28 -3.24 -5.46 -8.94
N GLY A 29 -4.07 -4.43 -9.15
CA GLY A 29 -5.53 -4.48 -9.06
C GLY A 29 -6.05 -4.61 -7.63
N ILE A 30 -5.18 -4.50 -6.62
CA ILE A 30 -5.54 -4.69 -5.21
C ILE A 30 -5.82 -3.34 -4.57
N ASP A 31 -7.00 -3.20 -3.97
CA ASP A 31 -7.35 -2.04 -3.14
C ASP A 31 -6.47 -1.99 -1.88
N ALA A 32 -5.81 -0.85 -1.67
CA ALA A 32 -4.84 -0.68 -0.60
C ALA A 32 -5.48 -0.70 0.79
N ILE A 33 -6.72 -0.19 0.91
CA ILE A 33 -7.43 -0.10 2.20
C ILE A 33 -7.89 -1.50 2.61
N GLU A 34 -8.48 -2.26 1.70
CA GLU A 34 -8.92 -3.63 1.95
C GLU A 34 -7.72 -4.55 2.23
N TYR A 35 -6.60 -4.36 1.55
CA TYR A 35 -5.39 -5.10 1.83
C TYR A 35 -4.81 -4.78 3.22
N ALA A 36 -4.77 -3.50 3.62
CA ALA A 36 -4.31 -3.08 4.93
C ALA A 36 -5.13 -3.74 6.06
N LYS A 37 -6.47 -3.75 5.93
CA LYS A 37 -7.36 -4.46 6.87
C LYS A 37 -7.07 -5.96 6.91
N LYS A 38 -6.87 -6.58 5.74
CA LYS A 38 -6.58 -8.01 5.63
C LYS A 38 -5.28 -8.37 6.33
N VAL A 39 -4.19 -7.63 6.11
CA VAL A 39 -2.89 -7.96 6.73
C VAL A 39 -2.90 -7.72 8.24
N ALA A 40 -3.61 -6.69 8.71
CA ALA A 40 -3.82 -6.49 10.14
C ALA A 40 -4.58 -7.69 10.76
N ALA A 41 -5.65 -8.17 10.12
CA ALA A 41 -6.40 -9.35 10.56
C ALA A 41 -5.56 -10.65 10.53
N LEU A 42 -4.56 -10.73 9.64
CA LEU A 42 -3.61 -11.84 9.57
C LEU A 42 -2.48 -11.76 10.60
N GLY A 43 -2.46 -10.71 11.45
CA GLY A 43 -1.49 -10.56 12.53
C GLY A 43 -0.30 -9.66 12.20
N ALA A 44 -0.38 -8.85 11.14
CA ALA A 44 0.58 -7.76 10.95
C ALA A 44 0.51 -6.82 12.15
N GLY A 45 1.67 -6.53 12.72
CA GLY A 45 1.77 -5.67 13.88
C GLY A 45 1.84 -4.18 13.51
N GLU A 46 2.54 -3.89 12.42
CA GLU A 46 2.73 -2.53 11.92
C GLU A 46 2.52 -2.51 10.41
N ILE A 47 2.05 -1.37 9.92
CA ILE A 47 1.93 -1.08 8.49
C ILE A 47 2.82 0.12 8.20
N LEU A 48 3.80 -0.07 7.31
CA LEU A 48 4.61 1.00 6.76
C LEU A 48 3.97 1.45 5.45
N LEU A 49 3.29 2.60 5.49
CA LEU A 49 2.56 3.15 4.35
C LEU A 49 3.39 4.21 3.63
N THR A 50 3.71 4.01 2.35
CA THR A 50 4.45 4.98 1.54
C THR A 50 3.61 5.43 0.36
N SER A 51 3.10 6.67 0.37
CA SER A 51 2.33 7.19 -0.76
C SER A 51 3.25 7.40 -1.96
N MET A 52 2.99 6.66 -3.05
CA MET A 52 3.79 6.78 -4.27
C MET A 52 3.53 8.07 -5.04
N ASP A 53 2.40 8.75 -4.82
CA ASP A 53 2.10 10.03 -5.45
C ASP A 53 3.08 11.14 -5.01
N ARG A 54 3.77 10.93 -3.88
CA ARG A 54 4.76 11.87 -3.33
C ARG A 54 6.19 11.30 -3.31
N ASP A 55 6.36 10.03 -3.66
CA ASP A 55 7.67 9.40 -3.66
C ASP A 55 8.51 9.92 -4.85
N GLY A 56 9.60 10.62 -4.54
CA GLY A 56 10.45 11.29 -5.53
C GLY A 56 10.05 12.72 -5.94
N THR A 57 9.06 13.33 -5.27
CA THR A 57 8.77 14.77 -5.45
C THR A 57 9.69 15.64 -4.59
N LYS A 58 10.38 16.59 -5.24
CA LYS A 58 10.92 17.80 -4.59
C LYS A 58 9.79 18.74 -4.21
#